data_AF-A0A8S2D100-F1
#
_entry.id   AF-A0A8S2D100-F1
#
_cell.length_a   1.000
_cell.length_b   1.000
_cell.length_c   1.000
_cell.angle_alpha   90.00
_cell.angle_beta   90.00
_cell.angle_gamma   90.00
#
_symmetry.space_group_name_H-M   'P 1'
#
loop_
_entity.id
_entity.type
_entity.pdbx_description
1 polymer ?
#
loop_
_entity_poly.entity_id
_entity_poly.type
_entity_poly.pdbx_seq_one_letter_code
_entity_poly.pdbx_strand_id
1 'polypeptide(L)'
;MGSQAIKAADQSRAQWYWKSNSDPWSTNENEEWTKYSDIESAIIEEAFNGQNKTKLAELQNYSINLNDSIQISKSDPNKQRQIKRVLISTNESQGLREERFFLTPALSKTFNDDYGKEAYIFLSQWQKDNELSDAEIVEQAANGIIIEGQQLEHAGLDISQLSYYDEEEVLLPPATEFTIMEVQKTTTKTCVYLKLLPNTNTRPTPNLLS
;
A
#
# COMPACT_ATOMS: atom_id res chain seq x y z
N MET A 1 -24.67 -33.85 -25.88
CA MET A 1 -24.07 -32.54 -25.55
C MET A 1 -24.41 -32.26 -24.10
N GLY A 2 -23.48 -32.50 -23.17
CA GLY A 2 -23.69 -32.30 -21.74
C GLY A 2 -23.07 -30.98 -21.30
N SER A 3 -23.90 -30.01 -20.93
CA SER A 3 -23.42 -28.80 -20.25
C SER A 3 -22.88 -29.17 -18.87
N GLN A 4 -21.57 -29.09 -18.70
CA GLN A 4 -20.97 -29.05 -17.37
C GLN A 4 -21.20 -27.65 -16.80
N ALA A 5 -22.06 -27.56 -15.80
CA ALA A 5 -22.20 -26.38 -14.98
C ALA A 5 -20.89 -26.16 -14.20
N ILE A 6 -20.19 -25.07 -14.51
CA ILE A 6 -19.07 -24.60 -13.70
C ILE A 6 -19.66 -24.19 -12.35
N LYS A 7 -19.44 -24.99 -11.30
CA LYS A 7 -19.70 -24.56 -9.93
C LYS A 7 -18.76 -23.38 -9.67
N ALA A 8 -19.32 -22.16 -9.63
CA ALA A 8 -18.62 -21.02 -9.07
C ALA A 8 -18.20 -21.43 -7.64
N ALA A 9 -16.90 -21.52 -7.41
CA ALA A 9 -16.40 -21.77 -6.07
C ALA A 9 -16.86 -20.59 -5.20
N ASP A 10 -17.62 -20.90 -4.15
CA ASP A 10 -18.03 -19.92 -3.15
C ASP A 10 -16.76 -19.40 -2.48
N GLN A 11 -16.23 -18.27 -2.97
CA GLN A 11 -15.04 -17.63 -2.43
C GLN A 11 -15.42 -16.86 -1.17
N SER A 12 -15.73 -17.60 -0.10
CA SER A 12 -15.92 -16.99 1.21
C SER A 12 -14.62 -16.34 1.67
N ARG A 13 -14.69 -15.05 2.02
CA ARG A 13 -13.55 -14.31 2.57
C ARG A 13 -13.67 -14.29 4.10
N ALA A 14 -12.58 -14.62 4.79
CA ALA A 14 -12.53 -14.48 6.23
C ALA A 14 -12.32 -13.01 6.62
N GLN A 15 -13.13 -12.52 7.56
CA GLN A 15 -12.98 -11.22 8.18
C GLN A 15 -12.78 -11.41 9.68
N TRP A 16 -11.79 -10.71 10.21
CA TRP A 16 -11.44 -10.76 11.62
C TRP A 16 -11.94 -9.50 12.34
N TYR A 17 -12.34 -9.68 13.60
CA TYR A 17 -12.84 -8.63 14.49
C TYR A 17 -12.23 -8.75 15.88
N TRP A 18 -12.16 -7.65 16.60
CA TRP A 18 -11.78 -7.58 18.01
C TRP A 18 -12.84 -6.87 18.83
N LYS A 19 -12.97 -7.25 20.11
CA LYS A 19 -13.98 -6.69 21.02
C LYS A 19 -13.55 -5.30 21.49
N SER A 20 -14.27 -4.26 21.07
CA SER A 20 -13.90 -2.86 21.22
C SER A 20 -14.46 -2.16 22.46
N ASN A 21 -15.25 -2.85 23.27
CA ASN A 21 -15.74 -2.35 24.56
C ASN A 21 -14.61 -1.76 25.43
N SER A 22 -14.97 -0.80 26.29
CA SER A 22 -14.04 -0.21 27.26
C SER A 22 -13.55 -1.26 28.26
N ASP A 23 -14.47 -2.10 28.76
CA ASP A 23 -14.16 -3.34 29.46
C ASP A 23 -14.42 -4.54 28.53
N PRO A 24 -13.38 -5.22 28.02
CA PRO A 24 -13.53 -6.36 27.12
C PRO A 24 -14.25 -7.55 27.76
N TRP A 25 -14.30 -7.64 29.09
CA TRP A 25 -14.79 -8.80 29.83
C TRP A 25 -16.13 -8.57 30.52
N SER A 26 -16.67 -7.34 30.45
CA SER A 26 -18.01 -7.04 30.97
C SER A 26 -19.08 -7.81 30.21
N THR A 27 -19.99 -8.44 30.96
CA THR A 27 -21.18 -9.13 30.45
C THR A 27 -22.42 -8.22 30.42
N ASN A 28 -22.32 -7.02 30.99
CA ASN A 28 -23.45 -6.12 31.18
C ASN A 28 -23.59 -5.10 30.04
N GLU A 29 -22.56 -4.99 29.20
CA GLU A 29 -22.55 -4.09 28.06
C GLU A 29 -22.88 -4.84 26.77
N ASN A 30 -23.49 -4.15 25.82
CA ASN A 30 -23.66 -4.69 24.47
C ASN A 30 -22.29 -4.93 23.84
N GLU A 31 -22.12 -6.08 23.20
CA GLU A 31 -20.85 -6.41 22.55
C GLU A 31 -20.62 -5.53 21.33
N GLU A 32 -19.54 -4.75 21.38
CA GLU A 32 -19.07 -3.98 20.24
C GLU A 32 -17.86 -4.68 19.62
N TRP A 33 -17.94 -4.91 18.30
CA TRP A 33 -16.92 -5.61 17.54
C TRP A 33 -16.40 -4.68 16.45
N THR A 34 -15.10 -4.40 16.47
CA THR A 34 -14.43 -3.58 15.46
C THR A 34 -13.65 -4.49 14.52
N LYS A 35 -13.73 -4.20 13.21
CA LYS A 35 -12.99 -4.96 12.19
C LYS A 35 -11.50 -4.64 12.27
N TYR A 36 -10.66 -5.63 12.01
CA TYR A 36 -9.27 -5.37 11.65
C TYR A 36 -9.20 -4.76 10.25
N SER A 37 -8.10 -4.06 9.94
CA SER A 37 -7.84 -3.61 8.57
C SER A 37 -7.70 -4.80 7.62
N ASP A 38 -7.79 -4.56 6.31
CA ASP A 38 -7.65 -5.62 5.31
C ASP A 38 -6.30 -6.33 5.39
N ILE A 39 -5.23 -5.56 5.61
CA ILE A 39 -3.86 -6.06 5.73
C ILE A 39 -3.71 -6.89 7.01
N GLU A 40 -4.14 -6.36 8.16
CA GLU A 40 -4.08 -7.11 9.43
C GLU A 40 -4.92 -8.39 9.36
N SER A 41 -6.12 -8.32 8.77
CA SER A 41 -6.98 -9.50 8.59
C SER A 41 -6.30 -10.56 7.73
N ALA A 42 -5.57 -10.17 6.68
CA ALA A 42 -4.81 -11.10 5.84
C ALA A 42 -3.68 -11.77 6.61
N ILE A 43 -2.92 -11.00 7.41
CA ILE A 43 -1.83 -11.53 8.26
C ILE A 43 -2.39 -12.54 9.28
N ILE A 44 -3.51 -12.20 9.93
CA ILE A 44 -4.17 -13.07 10.92
C ILE A 44 -4.65 -14.36 10.25
N GLU A 45 -5.29 -14.25 9.09
CA GLU A 45 -5.80 -15.39 8.34
C GLU A 45 -4.69 -16.31 7.83
N GLU A 46 -3.56 -15.74 7.39
CA GLU A 46 -2.37 -16.51 7.01
C GLU A 46 -1.82 -17.28 8.21
N ALA A 47 -1.67 -16.63 9.37
CA ALA A 47 -1.24 -17.29 10.60
C ALA A 47 -2.21 -18.38 11.08
N PHE A 48 -3.52 -18.19 10.83
CA PHE A 48 -4.56 -19.17 11.15
C PHE A 48 -4.50 -20.42 10.25
N ASN A 49 -4.23 -20.23 8.96
CA ASN A 49 -4.14 -21.30 7.96
C ASN A 49 -2.77 -21.96 7.90
N GLY A 50 -1.72 -21.30 8.42
CA GLY A 50 -0.36 -21.82 8.45
C GLY A 50 -0.24 -23.14 9.22
N GLN A 51 0.75 -23.96 8.85
CA GLN A 51 1.02 -25.24 9.50
C GLN A 51 1.71 -25.11 10.88
N ASN A 52 1.99 -23.88 11.31
CA ASN A 52 2.67 -23.61 12.57
C ASN A 52 1.77 -23.95 13.77
N LYS A 53 2.27 -24.81 14.67
CA LYS A 53 1.54 -25.24 15.87
C LYS A 53 1.19 -24.10 16.82
N THR A 54 1.97 -23.02 16.82
CA THR A 54 1.83 -21.93 17.79
C THR A 54 0.68 -20.98 17.47
N LYS A 55 0.11 -21.02 16.25
CA LYS A 55 -1.00 -20.15 15.78
C LYS A 55 -0.96 -18.73 16.39
N LEU A 56 0.19 -18.09 16.28
CA LEU A 56 0.46 -16.75 16.80
C LEU A 56 0.62 -15.82 15.60
N ALA A 57 -0.14 -14.73 15.57
CA ALA A 57 0.01 -13.68 14.56
C ALA A 57 0.63 -12.44 15.21
N GLU A 58 1.68 -11.90 14.59
CA GLU A 58 2.40 -10.72 15.09
C GLU A 58 1.96 -9.48 14.29
N LEU A 59 1.30 -8.53 14.96
CA LEU A 59 0.96 -7.23 14.39
C LEU A 59 1.87 -6.14 14.97
N GLN A 60 1.78 -4.90 14.48
CA GLN A 60 2.67 -3.82 14.89
C GLN A 60 2.61 -3.56 16.42
N ASN A 61 1.41 -3.38 16.98
CA ASN A 61 1.22 -2.99 18.38
C ASN A 61 0.69 -4.12 19.27
N TYR A 62 0.34 -5.26 18.68
CA TYR A 62 -0.34 -6.36 19.35
C TYR A 62 0.18 -7.70 18.84
N SER A 63 0.11 -8.73 19.67
CA SER A 63 0.22 -10.13 19.25
C SER A 63 -1.14 -10.81 19.42
N ILE A 64 -1.45 -11.74 18.54
CA ILE A 64 -2.72 -12.46 18.53
C ILE A 64 -2.45 -13.94 18.74
N ASN A 65 -2.95 -14.46 19.85
CA ASN A 65 -2.96 -15.89 20.13
C ASN A 65 -4.28 -16.47 19.62
N LEU A 66 -4.23 -17.19 18.49
CA LEU A 66 -5.41 -17.73 17.83
C LEU A 66 -5.95 -19.00 18.51
N ASN A 67 -5.13 -19.67 19.33
CA ASN A 67 -5.62 -20.82 20.11
C ASN A 67 -6.62 -20.36 21.17
N ASP A 68 -6.30 -19.25 21.83
CA ASP A 68 -7.16 -18.66 22.86
C ASP A 68 -8.14 -17.62 22.29
N SER A 69 -7.97 -17.23 21.02
CA SER A 69 -8.72 -16.15 20.37
C SER A 69 -8.62 -14.83 21.15
N ILE A 70 -7.39 -14.47 21.52
CA ILE A 70 -7.09 -13.26 22.30
C ILE A 70 -6.01 -12.43 21.59
N GLN A 71 -6.27 -11.13 21.50
CA GLN A 71 -5.29 -10.09 21.19
C GLN A 71 -4.65 -9.60 22.50
N ILE A 72 -3.32 -9.48 22.52
CA ILE A 72 -2.52 -9.03 23.65
C ILE A 72 -1.72 -7.80 23.23
N SER A 73 -1.78 -6.71 24.00
CA SER A 73 -0.96 -5.52 23.72
C SER A 73 0.52 -5.78 24.03
N LYS A 74 1.38 -5.38 23.09
CA LYS A 74 2.84 -5.46 23.26
C LYS A 74 3.35 -4.47 24.31
N SER A 75 2.66 -3.34 24.47
CA SER A 75 3.01 -2.32 25.47
C SER A 75 2.52 -2.69 26.87
N ASP A 76 1.42 -3.42 26.98
CA ASP A 76 0.82 -3.82 28.27
C ASP A 76 0.18 -5.23 28.15
N PRO A 77 0.86 -6.28 28.62
CA PRO A 77 0.37 -7.66 28.52
C PRO A 77 -0.96 -7.93 29.25
N ASN A 78 -1.38 -7.05 30.16
CA ASN A 78 -2.66 -7.16 30.87
C ASN A 78 -3.82 -6.63 30.02
N LYS A 79 -3.54 -5.82 29.00
CA LYS A 79 -4.56 -5.35 28.05
C LYS A 79 -4.79 -6.41 27.00
N GLN A 80 -5.79 -7.22 27.28
CA GLN A 80 -6.22 -8.32 26.42
C GLN A 80 -7.63 -8.10 25.91
N ARG A 81 -7.87 -8.49 24.65
CA ARG A 81 -9.19 -8.38 24.01
C ARG A 81 -9.53 -9.66 23.28
N GLN A 82 -10.78 -10.08 23.34
CA GLN A 82 -11.27 -11.21 22.55
C GLN A 82 -11.30 -10.87 21.07
N ILE A 83 -11.03 -11.86 20.23
CA ILE A 83 -11.14 -11.76 18.79
C ILE A 83 -12.08 -12.82 18.24
N LYS A 84 -12.63 -12.59 17.04
CA LYS A 84 -13.43 -13.59 16.33
C LYS A 84 -13.20 -13.54 14.83
N ARG A 85 -13.36 -14.70 14.21
CA ARG A 85 -13.33 -14.91 12.76
C ARG A 85 -14.76 -15.06 12.25
N VAL A 86 -15.11 -14.35 11.19
CA VAL A 86 -16.40 -14.45 10.52
C VAL A 86 -16.14 -14.74 9.04
N LEU A 87 -16.80 -15.76 8.49
CA LEU A 87 -16.79 -16.02 7.05
C LEU A 87 -17.87 -15.15 6.39
N ILE A 88 -17.45 -14.25 5.52
CA ILE A 88 -18.36 -13.39 4.75
C ILE A 88 -18.53 -14.01 3.37
N SER A 89 -19.78 -14.18 2.94
CA SER A 89 -20.07 -14.62 1.57
C SER A 89 -19.72 -13.49 0.59
N THR A 90 -19.17 -13.83 -0.58
CA THR A 90 -18.78 -12.84 -1.59
C THR A 90 -19.96 -12.00 -2.10
N ASN A 91 -21.19 -12.44 -1.85
CA ASN A 91 -22.41 -11.72 -2.21
C ASN A 91 -22.72 -10.55 -1.26
N GLU A 92 -22.08 -10.51 -0.08
CA GLU A 92 -22.30 -9.48 0.95
C GLU A 92 -21.15 -8.46 1.05
N SER A 93 -20.11 -8.59 0.22
CA SER A 93 -19.01 -7.62 0.22
C SER A 93 -19.45 -6.27 -0.34
N GLN A 94 -20.07 -5.47 0.52
CA GLN A 94 -20.40 -4.03 0.38
C GLN A 94 -19.18 -3.11 0.15
N GLY A 95 -18.01 -3.66 -0.20
CA GLY A 95 -16.71 -2.98 -0.13
C GLY A 95 -16.21 -2.37 -1.44
N LEU A 96 -16.77 -2.76 -2.58
CA LEU A 96 -16.49 -2.05 -3.83
C LEU A 96 -17.61 -1.03 -4.01
N ARG A 97 -17.24 0.25 -3.94
CA ARG A 97 -18.04 1.33 -4.52
C ARG A 97 -18.26 0.97 -5.98
N GLU A 98 -19.39 0.34 -6.31
CA GLU A 98 -19.73 -0.04 -7.67
C GLU A 98 -19.64 1.17 -8.60
N GLU A 99 -19.92 2.38 -8.09
CA GLU A 99 -19.73 3.67 -8.75
C GLU A 99 -18.31 3.95 -9.28
N ARG A 100 -17.28 3.27 -8.75
CA ARG A 100 -15.88 3.38 -9.25
C ARG A 100 -15.55 2.35 -10.33
N PHE A 101 -16.36 1.31 -10.49
CA PHE A 101 -16.14 0.22 -11.44
C PHE A 101 -17.17 0.19 -12.58
N PHE A 102 -18.22 1.01 -12.51
CA PHE A 102 -18.91 1.38 -13.72
C PHE A 102 -17.91 2.13 -14.59
N LEU A 103 -17.48 1.46 -15.66
CA LEU A 103 -16.95 2.11 -16.84
C LEU A 103 -17.99 3.17 -17.21
N THR A 104 -17.74 4.43 -16.87
CA THR A 104 -18.32 5.54 -17.62
C THR A 104 -18.03 5.16 -19.07
N PRO A 105 -19.07 4.89 -19.89
CA PRO A 105 -18.89 4.31 -21.21
C PRO A 105 -17.78 5.10 -21.88
N ALA A 106 -16.69 4.41 -22.23
CA ALA A 106 -15.45 5.06 -22.63
C ALA A 106 -15.78 6.11 -23.68
N LEU A 107 -15.87 7.37 -23.24
CA LEU A 107 -15.84 8.48 -24.15
C LEU A 107 -14.48 8.31 -24.78
N SER A 108 -14.47 7.94 -26.06
CA SER A 108 -13.31 7.74 -26.91
C SER A 108 -12.53 9.05 -27.12
N LYS A 109 -12.50 9.91 -26.11
CA LYS A 109 -11.67 11.09 -26.03
C LYS A 109 -10.31 10.60 -25.58
N THR A 110 -9.39 10.58 -26.54
CA THR A 110 -7.96 10.50 -26.30
C THR A 110 -7.57 11.44 -25.16
N PHE A 111 -6.52 11.07 -24.42
CA PHE A 111 -5.93 11.76 -23.26
C PHE A 111 -5.43 13.21 -23.53
N ASN A 112 -5.97 13.90 -24.53
CA ASN A 112 -5.62 15.26 -24.91
C ASN A 112 -6.73 16.24 -24.47
N ASP A 113 -6.29 17.19 -23.66
CA ASP A 113 -6.80 18.57 -23.49
C ASP A 113 -7.88 18.89 -22.46
N ASP A 114 -8.83 18.03 -22.10
CA ASP A 114 -9.93 18.46 -21.22
C ASP A 114 -9.74 18.14 -19.72
N TYR A 115 -9.01 17.07 -19.35
CA TYR A 115 -8.78 16.71 -17.94
C TYR A 115 -7.81 17.66 -17.22
N GLY A 116 -7.04 18.45 -17.96
CA GLY A 116 -6.16 19.46 -17.38
C GLY A 116 -6.94 20.46 -16.52
N LYS A 117 -8.15 20.86 -16.91
CA LYS A 117 -8.86 21.95 -16.23
C LYS A 117 -9.33 21.58 -14.82
N GLU A 118 -9.86 20.38 -14.61
CA GLU A 118 -10.37 19.98 -13.29
C GLU A 118 -9.26 19.63 -12.30
N ALA A 119 -8.22 18.92 -12.75
CA ALA A 119 -7.02 18.69 -11.94
C ALA A 119 -6.30 20.01 -11.61
N TYR A 120 -6.29 20.95 -12.56
CA TYR A 120 -5.72 22.28 -12.36
C TYR A 120 -6.51 23.11 -11.36
N ILE A 121 -7.83 22.95 -11.24
CA ILE A 121 -8.63 23.64 -10.21
C ILE A 121 -8.20 23.20 -8.81
N PHE A 122 -8.05 21.89 -8.57
CA PHE A 122 -7.58 21.38 -7.29
C PHE A 122 -6.16 21.86 -6.97
N LEU A 123 -5.24 21.71 -7.91
CA LEU A 123 -3.84 22.13 -7.73
C LEU A 123 -3.74 23.64 -7.50
N SER A 124 -4.49 24.46 -8.26
CA SER A 124 -4.49 25.92 -8.10
C SER A 124 -5.08 26.35 -6.76
N GLN A 125 -6.13 25.68 -6.30
CA GLN A 125 -6.75 25.99 -5.01
C GLN A 125 -5.81 25.59 -3.86
N TRP A 126 -5.23 24.38 -3.91
CA TRP A 126 -4.26 23.93 -2.93
C TRP A 126 -3.02 24.83 -2.89
N GLN A 127 -2.49 25.22 -4.05
CA GLN A 127 -1.38 26.17 -4.18
C GLN A 127 -1.70 27.50 -3.51
N LYS A 128 -2.89 28.05 -3.76
CA LYS A 128 -3.36 29.31 -3.18
C LYS A 128 -3.49 29.22 -1.65
N ASP A 129 -4.00 28.10 -1.15
CA ASP A 129 -4.23 27.90 0.28
C ASP A 129 -2.92 27.70 1.07
N ASN A 130 -1.84 27.28 0.41
CA ASN A 130 -0.54 27.04 1.04
C ASN A 130 0.52 28.11 0.70
N GLU A 131 0.17 29.10 -0.13
CA GLU A 131 1.08 30.18 -0.58
C GLU A 131 2.40 29.67 -1.21
N LEU A 132 2.36 28.51 -1.87
CA LEU A 132 3.54 27.86 -2.44
C LEU A 132 3.81 28.29 -3.89
N SER A 133 5.09 28.43 -4.23
CA SER A 133 5.54 28.57 -5.61
C SER A 133 5.51 27.23 -6.35
N ASP A 134 5.42 27.25 -7.69
CA ASP A 134 5.42 26.03 -8.52
C ASP A 134 6.62 25.11 -8.23
N ALA A 135 7.79 25.69 -7.90
CA ALA A 135 8.99 24.93 -7.55
C ALA A 135 8.83 24.18 -6.23
N GLU A 136 8.27 24.83 -5.21
CA GLU A 136 8.01 24.21 -3.90
C GLU A 136 6.96 23.10 -3.99
N ILE A 137 5.96 23.24 -4.88
CA ILE A 137 4.97 22.19 -5.15
C ILE A 137 5.64 20.95 -5.73
N VAL A 138 6.48 21.13 -6.76
CA VAL A 138 7.21 20.03 -7.39
C VAL A 138 8.15 19.36 -6.40
N GLU A 139 8.84 20.15 -5.58
CA GLU A 139 9.73 19.64 -4.53
C GLU A 139 8.97 18.86 -3.45
N GLN A 140 7.84 19.39 -2.95
CA GLN A 140 7.01 18.68 -1.97
C GLN A 140 6.41 17.39 -2.54
N ALA A 141 5.95 17.41 -3.80
CA ALA A 141 5.44 16.22 -4.46
C ALA A 141 6.54 15.16 -4.63
N ALA A 142 7.73 15.55 -5.08
CA ALA A 142 8.87 14.65 -5.21
C ALA A 142 9.26 14.05 -3.86
N ASN A 143 9.35 14.89 -2.81
CA ASN A 143 9.63 14.42 -1.45
C ASN A 143 8.55 13.48 -0.91
N GLY A 144 7.27 13.76 -1.18
CA GLY A 144 6.16 12.87 -0.82
C GLY A 144 6.29 11.49 -1.45
N ILE A 145 6.56 11.43 -2.76
CA ILE A 145 6.79 10.17 -3.48
C ILE A 145 7.99 9.42 -2.89
N ILE A 146 9.10 10.10 -2.60
CA ILE A 146 10.29 9.49 -1.99
C ILE A 146 9.96 8.90 -0.61
N ILE A 147 9.27 9.66 0.24
CA ILE A 147 8.89 9.24 1.59
C ILE A 147 7.95 8.03 1.54
N GLU A 148 6.92 8.06 0.69
CA GLU A 148 6.01 6.93 0.50
C GLU A 148 6.74 5.69 -0.04
N GLY A 149 7.65 5.87 -1.00
CA GLY A 149 8.50 4.80 -1.52
C GLY A 149 9.36 4.14 -0.44
N GLN A 150 9.98 4.93 0.44
CA GLN A 150 10.76 4.42 1.57
C GLN A 150 9.89 3.65 2.58
N GLN A 151 8.65 4.08 2.81
CA GLN A 151 7.72 3.36 3.69
C GLN A 151 7.32 2.00 3.11
N LEU A 152 7.16 1.90 1.78
CA LEU A 152 6.88 0.63 1.10
C LEU A 152 8.07 -0.34 1.17
N GLU A 153 9.30 0.17 1.05
CA GLU A 153 10.52 -0.64 1.21
C GLU A 153 10.63 -1.21 2.63
N HIS A 154 10.32 -0.41 3.66
CA HIS A 154 10.27 -0.87 5.05
C HIS A 154 9.15 -1.88 5.33
N ALA A 155 8.08 -1.86 4.55
CA ALA A 155 7.00 -2.85 4.63
C ALA A 155 7.35 -4.18 3.92
N GLY A 156 8.54 -4.30 3.32
CA GLY A 156 8.97 -5.50 2.59
C GLY A 156 8.22 -5.72 1.28
N LEU A 157 7.56 -4.67 0.75
CA LEU A 157 6.90 -4.71 -0.55
C LEU A 157 7.94 -4.47 -1.65
N ASP A 158 8.31 -5.54 -2.34
CA ASP A 158 9.15 -5.48 -3.54
C ASP A 158 8.34 -4.90 -4.71
N ILE A 159 8.48 -3.59 -4.92
CA ILE A 159 7.81 -2.86 -6.00
C ILE A 159 8.43 -3.10 -7.37
N SER A 160 9.55 -3.84 -7.48
CA SER A 160 10.16 -4.18 -8.79
C SER A 160 9.23 -5.01 -9.68
N GLN A 161 8.19 -5.63 -9.10
CA GLN A 161 7.18 -6.37 -9.86
C GLN A 161 6.08 -5.47 -10.45
N LEU A 162 6.01 -4.18 -10.08
CA LEU A 162 5.01 -3.23 -10.56
C LEU A 162 5.48 -2.45 -11.80
N SER A 163 6.78 -2.44 -12.08
CA SER A 163 7.35 -1.80 -13.27
C SER A 163 7.72 -2.87 -14.30
N TYR A 164 6.75 -3.30 -15.11
CA TYR A 164 7.04 -3.99 -16.36
C TYR A 164 7.01 -2.97 -17.49
N TYR A 165 8.15 -2.37 -17.76
CA TYR A 165 8.38 -1.64 -18.98
C TYR A 165 9.35 -2.44 -19.85
N ASP A 166 9.08 -2.52 -21.15
CA ASP A 166 9.91 -3.25 -22.13
C ASP A 166 11.23 -2.51 -22.43
N GLU A 167 11.61 -1.57 -21.56
CA GLU A 167 12.80 -0.73 -21.66
C GLU A 167 13.82 -1.12 -20.58
N GLU A 168 15.09 -0.92 -20.89
CA GLU A 168 16.21 -1.26 -20.01
C GLU A 168 16.21 -0.32 -18.79
N GLU A 169 15.68 -0.79 -17.67
CA GLU A 169 15.68 -0.02 -16.41
C GLU A 169 17.08 0.02 -15.79
N VAL A 170 17.57 1.23 -15.52
CA VAL A 170 18.78 1.45 -14.74
C VAL A 170 18.38 2.04 -13.39
N LEU A 171 18.44 1.23 -12.34
CA LEU A 171 18.21 1.69 -10.97
C LEU A 171 19.40 2.54 -10.50
N LEU A 172 19.13 3.79 -10.14
CA LEU A 172 20.14 4.67 -9.54
C LEU A 172 20.19 4.43 -8.02
N PRO A 173 21.34 4.04 -7.45
CA PRO A 173 21.44 3.85 -6.01
C PRO A 173 21.27 5.19 -5.25
N PRO A 174 20.89 5.13 -3.97
CA PRO A 174 20.82 6.32 -3.11
C PRO A 174 22.14 7.12 -3.14
N ALA A 175 22.04 8.44 -3.09
CA ALA A 175 23.17 9.38 -3.17
C ALA A 175 23.96 9.36 -4.51
N THR A 176 23.37 8.85 -5.58
CA THR A 176 23.94 9.02 -6.92
C THR A 176 23.84 10.49 -7.36
N GLU A 177 24.99 11.11 -7.59
CA GLU A 177 25.06 12.45 -8.15
C GLU A 177 25.00 12.38 -9.70
N PHE A 178 24.20 13.25 -10.30
CA PHE A 178 24.08 13.36 -11.75
C PHE A 178 23.88 14.81 -12.18
N THR A 179 24.15 15.10 -13.44
CA THR A 179 23.80 16.37 -14.08
C THR A 179 22.87 16.14 -15.27
N ILE A 180 21.98 17.09 -15.52
CA ILE A 180 21.09 17.08 -16.68
C ILE A 180 21.89 17.63 -17.87
N MET A 181 22.09 16.79 -18.88
CA MET A 181 22.81 17.17 -20.09
C MET A 181 21.90 17.88 -21.08
N GLU A 182 20.72 17.32 -21.31
CA GLU A 182 19.79 17.78 -22.35
C GLU A 182 18.36 17.39 -21.99
N VAL A 183 17.40 18.24 -22.35
CA VAL A 183 15.98 17.94 -22.26
C VAL A 183 15.38 18.12 -23.64
N GLN A 184 14.90 17.03 -24.23
CA GLN A 184 14.20 17.05 -25.50
C GLN A 184 12.71 16.90 -25.28
N LYS A 185 11.93 17.83 -25.84
CA LYS A 185 10.47 17.76 -25.81
C LYS A 185 9.96 17.45 -27.22
N THR A 186 9.15 16.42 -27.30
CA THR A 186 8.30 16.13 -28.46
C THR A 186 6.85 16.45 -28.11
N THR A 187 5.94 16.34 -29.07
CA THR A 187 4.50 16.54 -28.83
C THR A 187 3.89 15.53 -27.86
N THR A 188 4.55 14.38 -27.65
CA THR A 188 3.99 13.27 -26.85
C THR A 188 4.87 12.83 -25.69
N LYS A 189 6.16 13.22 -25.69
CA LYS A 189 7.15 12.75 -24.70
C LYS A 189 8.16 13.83 -24.36
N THR A 190 8.61 13.82 -23.11
CA THR A 190 9.79 14.57 -22.66
C THR A 190 10.89 13.56 -22.33
N CYS A 191 12.03 13.67 -22.99
CA CYS A 191 13.22 12.86 -22.73
C CYS A 191 14.23 13.70 -21.97
N VAL A 192 14.74 13.18 -20.86
CA VAL A 192 15.76 13.84 -20.03
C VAL A 192 17.03 12.99 -20.09
N TYR A 193 18.11 13.57 -20.63
CA TYR A 193 19.40 12.91 -20.73
C TYR A 193 20.25 13.27 -19.52
N LEU A 194 20.63 12.25 -18.75
CA LEU A 194 21.42 12.40 -17.53
C LEU A 194 22.85 11.95 -17.75
N LYS A 195 23.79 12.62 -17.09
CA LYS A 195 25.19 12.16 -16.98
C LYS A 195 25.51 11.94 -15.51
N LEU A 196 25.84 10.70 -15.17
CA LEU A 196 26.29 10.34 -13.83
C LEU A 196 27.63 11.01 -13.54
N LEU A 197 27.74 11.62 -12.37
CA LEU A 197 28.99 12.19 -11.89
C LEU A 197 29.80 11.07 -11.19
N PRO A 198 31.13 11.02 -11.40
CA PRO A 198 31.96 10.05 -10.71
C PRO A 198 31.86 10.26 -9.20
N ASN A 199 31.53 9.21 -8.46
CA ASN A 199 31.38 9.27 -7.02
C ASN A 199 32.73 9.56 -6.36
N THR A 200 32.95 10.83 -6.01
CA THR A 200 34.18 11.29 -5.35
C THR A 200 34.30 10.81 -3.89
N ASN A 201 33.22 10.23 -3.34
CA ASN A 201 33.17 9.70 -1.98
C ASN A 201 33.45 8.20 -1.88
N THR A 202 33.97 7.57 -2.94
CA THR A 202 34.47 6.19 -2.84
C THR A 202 35.68 6.17 -1.92
N ARG A 203 35.44 5.85 -0.64
CA ARG A 203 36.51 5.54 0.32
C ARG A 203 37.42 4.49 -0.34
N PRO A 204 38.75 4.70 -0.37
CA PRO A 204 39.66 3.71 -0.90
C PRO A 204 39.42 2.39 -0.16
N THR A 205 39.00 1.37 -0.90
CA THR A 205 38.80 0.03 -0.37
C THR A 205 40.13 -0.39 0.25
N PRO A 206 40.20 -0.70 1.56
CA PRO A 206 41.45 -1.13 2.15
C PRO A 206 41.93 -2.38 1.44
N ASN A 207 43.12 -2.30 0.84
CA ASN A 207 43.78 -3.45 0.23
C ASN A 207 43.87 -4.56 1.29
N LEU A 208 43.08 -5.61 1.12
CA LEU A 208 43.28 -6.87 1.81
C LEU A 208 44.58 -7.47 1.27
N LEU A 209 45.68 -7.13 1.93
CA LEU A 209 46.98 -7.74 1.70
C LEU A 209 46.89 -9.23 2.02
N SER A 210 47.29 -10.03 1.04
CA SER A 210 47.57 -11.47 1.09
C SER A 210 48.69 -11.80 2.06
#